data_AF-A0A7X7G3P8-F1
#
_entry.id   AF-A0A7X7G3P8-F1
#
_cell.length_a   1.000
_cell.length_b   1.000
_cell.length_c   1.000
_cell.angle_alpha   90.00
_cell.angle_beta   90.00
_cell.angle_gamma   90.00
#
_symmetry.space_group_name_H-M   'P 1'
#
loop_
_entity.id
_entity.type
_entity.pdbx_description
1 polymer ?
#
loop_
_entity_poly.entity_id
_entity_poly.type
_entity_poly.pdbx_seq_one_letter_code
_entity_poly.pdbx_strand_id
1 'polypeptide(L)'
;MQTVTQAERQREFLSWKFGLFLHFGMSTFTGYDWSSGYEDPALFRPARLDCGQWADAAAAAGMKYMVLTVKHTGGWCLWPSRLTRHGVQQFVNFRNGSGDIVREFIEACRSRKLKAGFYYCSPGAYGGVPYAHPRPPGTPMLHGMPPEARDRMPDFMHEQLRELLTWYG
;
A
#
# COMPACT_ATOMS: atom_id res chain seq x y z
N MET A 1 7.05 -12.84 -27.82
CA MET A 1 7.41 -12.59 -26.41
C MET A 1 7.82 -13.93 -25.82
N GLN A 2 9.07 -14.10 -25.36
CA GLN A 2 9.52 -15.38 -24.78
C GLN A 2 8.75 -15.64 -23.46
N THR A 3 8.21 -16.84 -23.30
CA THR A 3 7.52 -17.25 -22.08
C THR A 3 8.55 -17.52 -20.98
N VAL A 4 8.67 -16.63 -20.01
CA VAL A 4 9.51 -16.84 -18.81
C VAL A 4 8.81 -17.84 -17.88
N THR A 5 9.50 -18.94 -17.57
CA THR A 5 9.02 -20.00 -16.66
C THR A 5 8.99 -19.54 -15.20
N GLN A 6 8.21 -20.22 -14.35
CA GLN A 6 8.20 -19.96 -12.91
C GLN A 6 9.59 -20.13 -12.29
N ALA A 7 10.33 -21.16 -12.70
CA ALA A 7 11.67 -21.44 -12.18
C ALA A 7 12.67 -20.32 -12.53
N GLU A 8 12.56 -19.72 -13.72
CA GLU A 8 13.37 -18.57 -14.10
C GLU A 8 13.04 -17.33 -13.26
N ARG A 9 11.75 -17.05 -13.00
CA ARG A 9 11.32 -15.95 -12.12
C ARG A 9 11.82 -16.12 -10.69
N GLN A 10 11.77 -17.34 -10.17
CA GLN A 10 12.28 -17.65 -8.83
C GLN A 10 13.80 -17.47 -8.75
N ARG A 11 14.55 -17.95 -9.76
CA ARG A 11 16.01 -17.71 -9.83
C ARG A 11 16.35 -16.23 -9.93
N GLU A 12 15.59 -15.46 -10.73
CA GLU A 12 15.75 -14.01 -10.82
C GLU A 12 15.53 -13.36 -9.45
N PHE A 13 14.43 -13.68 -8.76
CA PHE A 13 14.15 -13.14 -7.43
C PHE A 13 15.26 -13.48 -6.41
N LEU A 14 15.72 -14.74 -6.37
CA LEU A 14 16.81 -15.16 -5.48
C LEU A 14 18.12 -14.43 -5.80
N SER A 15 18.35 -14.04 -7.05
CA SER A 15 19.54 -13.26 -7.44
C SER A 15 19.54 -11.83 -6.89
N TRP A 16 18.37 -11.28 -6.55
CA TRP A 16 18.25 -9.93 -5.99
C TRP A 16 18.76 -9.85 -4.56
N LYS A 17 18.65 -10.95 -3.79
CA LYS A 17 19.13 -11.13 -2.40
C LYS A 17 18.53 -10.18 -1.37
N PHE A 18 18.79 -8.88 -1.52
CA PHE A 18 18.52 -7.85 -0.51
C PHE A 18 17.56 -6.79 -1.05
N GLY A 19 16.56 -6.43 -0.25
CA GLY A 19 15.53 -5.46 -0.61
C GLY A 19 14.93 -4.75 0.59
N LEU A 20 14.11 -3.75 0.31
CA LEU A 20 13.41 -2.94 1.30
C LEU A 20 11.93 -3.31 1.36
N PHE A 21 11.38 -3.37 2.57
CA PHE A 21 9.93 -3.38 2.77
C PHE A 21 9.52 -2.08 3.46
N LEU A 22 8.78 -1.23 2.75
CA LEU A 22 8.25 0.03 3.23
C LEU A 22 6.82 -0.15 3.77
N HIS A 23 6.68 -0.04 5.09
CA HIS A 23 5.39 0.17 5.73
C HIS A 23 5.12 1.67 5.84
N PHE A 24 4.15 2.14 5.07
CA PHE A 24 3.73 3.53 5.05
C PHE A 24 2.22 3.61 4.82
N GLY A 25 1.53 4.48 5.55
CA GLY A 25 0.09 4.64 5.45
C GLY A 25 -0.50 5.40 6.64
N MET A 26 -1.81 5.30 6.85
CA MET A 26 -2.51 6.00 7.93
C MET A 26 -1.91 5.71 9.32
N SER A 27 -1.52 4.47 9.59
CA SER A 27 -0.83 4.04 10.82
C SER A 27 0.39 4.92 11.18
N THR A 28 1.13 5.41 10.18
CA THR A 28 2.28 6.31 10.37
C THR A 28 1.89 7.63 11.05
N PHE A 29 0.64 8.07 10.89
CA PHE A 29 0.16 9.37 11.38
C PHE A 29 -0.68 9.27 12.65
N THR A 30 -1.11 8.06 13.02
CA THR A 30 -1.96 7.83 14.20
C THR A 30 -1.20 7.31 15.40
N GLY A 31 0.04 6.84 15.20
CA GLY A 31 0.85 6.26 16.28
C GLY A 31 0.44 4.83 16.65
N TYR A 32 -0.33 4.15 15.80
CA TYR A 32 -0.72 2.76 15.97
C TYR A 32 -0.16 1.91 14.84
N ASP A 33 0.24 0.68 15.15
CA ASP A 33 0.72 -0.25 14.12
C ASP A 33 -0.41 -0.61 13.16
N TRP A 34 -1.60 -0.89 13.71
CA TRP A 34 -2.75 -1.31 12.93
C TRP A 34 -3.83 -0.24 12.91
N SER A 35 -4.09 0.29 11.72
CA SER A 35 -5.25 1.14 11.48
C SER A 35 -6.53 0.32 11.53
N SER A 36 -7.58 0.94 12.00
CA SER A 36 -8.93 0.40 12.17
C SER A 36 -9.82 0.60 10.94
N GLY A 37 -9.48 1.59 10.10
CA GLY A 37 -10.28 2.02 8.95
C GLY A 37 -11.32 3.08 9.28
N TYR A 38 -11.33 3.62 10.50
CA TYR A 38 -12.20 4.72 10.92
C TYR A 38 -11.42 5.98 11.30
N GLU A 39 -10.13 6.03 11.00
CA GLU A 39 -9.31 7.21 11.22
C GLU A 39 -9.84 8.40 10.42
N ASP A 40 -9.69 9.62 10.94
CA ASP A 40 -9.96 10.83 10.18
C ASP A 40 -8.93 10.94 9.03
N PRO A 41 -9.36 10.95 7.75
CA PRO A 41 -8.47 11.11 6.60
C PRO A 41 -7.56 12.34 6.67
N ALA A 42 -7.97 13.41 7.37
CA ALA A 42 -7.17 14.61 7.55
C ALA A 42 -5.88 14.37 8.36
N LEU A 43 -5.79 13.27 9.13
CA LEU A 43 -4.58 12.89 9.84
C LEU A 43 -3.45 12.49 8.89
N PHE A 44 -3.76 12.02 7.69
CA PHE A 44 -2.76 11.68 6.69
C PHE A 44 -2.14 12.95 6.10
N ARG A 45 -0.94 13.32 6.59
CA ARG A 45 -0.29 14.61 6.30
C ARG A 45 1.21 14.50 5.99
N PRO A 46 1.63 13.73 4.97
CA PRO A 46 3.04 13.61 4.60
C PRO A 46 3.53 14.85 3.82
N ALA A 47 3.73 15.98 4.51
CA ALA A 47 4.04 17.27 3.90
C ALA A 47 5.31 17.28 3.02
N ARG A 48 6.25 16.37 3.27
CA ARG A 48 7.52 16.24 2.55
C ARG A 48 7.71 14.84 1.96
N LEU A 49 6.62 14.18 1.55
CA LEU A 49 6.71 12.88 0.88
C LEU A 49 7.59 13.01 -0.36
N ASP A 50 8.59 12.13 -0.45
CA ASP A 50 9.47 12.01 -1.60
C ASP A 50 9.87 10.53 -1.77
N CYS A 51 9.20 9.83 -2.68
CA CYS A 51 9.55 8.45 -3.02
C CYS A 51 10.94 8.32 -3.64
N GLY A 52 11.46 9.39 -4.27
CA GLY A 52 12.82 9.46 -4.80
C GLY A 52 13.85 9.33 -3.68
N GLN A 53 13.63 10.02 -2.56
CA GLN A 53 14.46 9.91 -1.37
C GLN A 53 14.47 8.49 -0.80
N TRP A 54 13.34 7.78 -0.81
CA TRP A 54 13.28 6.37 -0.39
C TRP A 54 14.10 5.47 -1.32
N ALA A 55 13.97 5.67 -2.64
CA ALA A 55 14.71 4.90 -3.63
C ALA A 55 16.22 5.19 -3.61
N ASP A 56 16.61 6.44 -3.35
CA ASP A 56 18.03 6.83 -3.19
C ASP A 56 18.65 6.12 -1.98
N ALA A 57 17.94 6.08 -0.85
CA ALA A 57 18.39 5.35 0.33
C ALA A 57 18.54 3.84 0.05
N ALA A 58 17.56 3.23 -0.62
CA ALA A 58 17.62 1.81 -0.96
C ALA A 58 18.78 1.49 -1.93
N ALA A 59 18.97 2.33 -2.95
CA ALA A 59 20.06 2.18 -3.91
C ALA A 59 21.44 2.34 -3.24
N ALA A 60 21.60 3.35 -2.37
CA ALA A 60 22.83 3.58 -1.61
C ALA A 60 23.17 2.41 -0.67
N ALA A 61 22.16 1.74 -0.12
CA ALA A 61 22.32 0.53 0.70
C ALA A 61 22.60 -0.74 -0.14
N GLY A 62 22.62 -0.66 -1.47
CA GLY A 62 22.86 -1.79 -2.36
C GLY A 62 21.67 -2.73 -2.55
N MET A 63 20.47 -2.32 -2.12
CA MET A 63 19.23 -3.09 -2.30
C MET A 63 18.88 -3.22 -3.79
N LYS A 64 18.17 -4.30 -4.14
CA LYS A 64 17.77 -4.61 -5.53
C LYS A 64 16.28 -4.45 -5.79
N TYR A 65 15.48 -4.44 -4.72
CA TYR A 65 14.04 -4.29 -4.84
C TYR A 65 13.46 -3.54 -3.63
N MET A 66 12.28 -2.96 -3.83
CA MET A 66 11.48 -2.34 -2.78
C MET A 66 10.04 -2.87 -2.86
N VAL A 67 9.41 -3.07 -1.70
CA VAL A 67 7.99 -3.46 -1.59
C VAL A 67 7.25 -2.41 -0.77
N LEU A 68 6.16 -1.86 -1.30
CA LEU A 68 5.33 -0.85 -0.63
C LEU A 68 4.02 -1.46 -0.11
N THR A 69 3.61 -1.12 1.11
CA THR A 69 2.24 -1.38 1.61
C THR A 69 1.22 -0.51 0.87
N VAL A 70 0.66 -1.00 -0.23
CA VAL A 70 -0.34 -0.23 -1.01
C VAL A 70 -1.71 -0.18 -0.32
N LYS A 71 -1.99 -1.17 0.54
CA LYS A 71 -3.12 -1.23 1.46
C LYS A 71 -2.72 -2.03 2.70
N HIS A 72 -2.95 -1.50 3.91
CA HIS A 72 -2.67 -2.18 5.19
C HIS A 72 -3.98 -2.55 5.94
N THR A 73 -3.90 -2.84 7.24
CA THR A 73 -5.01 -3.36 8.07
C THR A 73 -6.24 -2.45 8.16
N GLY A 74 -6.07 -1.13 8.02
CA GLY A 74 -7.18 -0.17 7.99
C GLY A 74 -7.85 -0.02 6.63
N GLY A 75 -7.39 -0.74 5.60
CA GLY A 75 -7.98 -0.70 4.26
C GLY A 75 -7.68 0.56 3.43
N TRP A 76 -6.99 1.55 3.99
CA TRP A 76 -6.63 2.79 3.29
C TRP A 76 -5.76 2.52 2.05
N CYS A 77 -6.27 2.86 0.87
CA CYS A 77 -5.58 2.69 -0.40
C CYS A 77 -4.59 3.84 -0.66
N LEU A 78 -3.35 3.53 -1.02
CA LEU A 78 -2.32 4.51 -1.38
C LEU A 78 -2.35 4.94 -2.86
N TRP A 79 -3.35 4.49 -3.62
CA TRP A 79 -3.60 4.86 -5.00
C TRP A 79 -5.08 5.22 -5.19
N PRO A 80 -5.45 5.99 -6.23
CA PRO A 80 -6.82 6.40 -6.47
C PRO A 80 -7.64 5.24 -7.07
N SER A 81 -7.95 4.23 -6.26
CA SER A 81 -8.79 3.09 -6.67
C SER A 81 -10.15 3.58 -7.18
N ARG A 82 -10.68 2.95 -8.23
CA ARG A 82 -12.02 3.27 -8.77
C ARG A 82 -13.12 2.59 -7.97
N LEU A 83 -12.77 1.60 -7.14
CA LEU A 83 -13.73 0.81 -6.37
C LEU A 83 -14.12 1.44 -5.04
N THR A 84 -13.30 2.35 -4.51
CA THR A 84 -13.51 2.95 -3.20
C THR A 84 -12.91 4.35 -3.14
N ARG A 85 -13.44 5.21 -2.25
CA ARG A 85 -12.80 6.48 -1.87
C ARG A 85 -11.98 6.36 -0.58
N HIS A 86 -11.95 5.18 0.04
CA HIS A 86 -11.23 4.89 1.29
C HIS A 86 -9.71 4.83 1.06
N GLY A 87 -9.10 5.98 0.84
CA GLY A 87 -7.70 6.10 0.44
C GLY A 87 -7.29 7.52 0.09
N VAL A 88 -6.29 7.65 -0.79
CA VAL A 88 -5.71 8.94 -1.21
C VAL A 88 -6.74 9.99 -1.65
N GLN A 89 -7.89 9.59 -2.20
CA GLN A 89 -8.96 10.54 -2.58
C GLN A 89 -9.57 11.31 -1.42
N GLN A 90 -9.42 10.83 -0.18
CA GLN A 90 -9.87 11.49 1.04
C GLN A 90 -8.74 12.22 1.79
N PHE A 91 -7.48 11.99 1.42
CA PHE A 91 -6.34 12.62 2.07
C PHE A 91 -6.12 14.05 1.58
N VAL A 92 -6.99 14.97 2.01
CA VAL A 92 -6.95 16.39 1.61
C VAL A 92 -5.63 17.08 1.94
N ASN A 93 -4.92 16.63 2.98
CA ASN A 93 -3.61 17.14 3.37
C ASN A 93 -2.43 16.53 2.58
N PHE A 94 -2.73 15.66 1.61
CA PHE A 94 -1.77 15.11 0.67
C PHE A 94 -2.24 15.38 -0.77
N ARG A 95 -1.54 16.29 -1.47
CA ARG A 95 -1.85 16.66 -2.87
C ARG A 95 -3.35 16.98 -3.08
N ASN A 96 -4.02 17.56 -2.09
CA ASN A 96 -5.45 17.88 -2.12
C ASN A 96 -6.36 16.70 -2.51
N GLY A 97 -5.98 15.47 -2.11
CA GLY A 97 -6.71 14.25 -2.44
C GLY A 97 -6.56 13.76 -3.88
N SER A 98 -5.66 14.36 -4.69
CA SER A 98 -5.39 13.93 -6.06
C SER A 98 -4.05 13.19 -6.21
N GLY A 99 -3.43 12.79 -5.10
CA GLY A 99 -2.14 12.10 -5.11
C GLY A 99 -2.24 10.62 -5.49
N ASP A 100 -1.13 10.06 -5.94
CA ASP A 100 -0.96 8.64 -6.26
C ASP A 100 0.43 8.19 -5.82
N ILE A 101 0.52 7.67 -4.59
CA ILE A 101 1.79 7.31 -3.96
C ILE A 101 2.38 6.07 -4.62
N VAL A 102 1.52 5.18 -5.12
CA VAL A 102 1.94 3.99 -5.86
C VAL A 102 2.63 4.39 -7.16
N ARG A 103 2.10 5.38 -7.90
CA ARG A 103 2.78 5.95 -9.07
C ARG A 103 4.15 6.54 -8.73
N GLU A 104 4.20 7.45 -7.74
CA GLU A 104 5.43 8.11 -7.31
C GLU A 104 6.49 7.07 -6.87
N PHE A 105 6.08 6.01 -6.17
CA PHE A 105 6.95 4.91 -5.75
C PHE A 105 7.51 4.09 -6.93
N ILE A 106 6.66 3.71 -7.88
CA ILE A 106 7.07 2.92 -9.04
C ILE A 106 8.04 3.71 -9.92
N GLU A 107 7.78 4.99 -10.16
CA GLU A 107 8.66 5.87 -10.93
C GLU A 107 10.02 6.07 -10.25
N ALA A 108 10.03 6.25 -8.93
CA ALA A 108 11.25 6.31 -8.14
C ALA A 108 12.06 5.01 -8.24
N CYS A 109 11.43 3.84 -8.06
CA CYS A 109 12.13 2.56 -8.21
C CYS A 109 12.74 2.40 -9.61
N ARG A 110 11.96 2.67 -10.66
CA ARG A 110 12.40 2.55 -12.07
C ARG A 110 13.60 3.44 -12.38
N SER A 111 13.55 4.70 -11.96
CA SER A 111 14.66 5.65 -12.20
C SER A 111 15.97 5.23 -11.51
N ARG A 112 15.90 4.44 -10.42
CA ARG A 112 17.08 3.87 -9.71
C ARG A 112 17.39 2.43 -10.10
N LYS A 113 16.73 1.87 -11.12
CA LYS A 113 16.86 0.47 -11.56
C LYS A 113 16.57 -0.54 -10.43
N LEU A 114 15.71 -0.17 -9.49
CA LEU A 114 15.20 -1.05 -8.44
C LEU A 114 13.94 -1.77 -8.95
N LYS A 115 13.83 -3.06 -8.63
CA LYS A 115 12.60 -3.81 -8.85
C LYS A 115 11.55 -3.33 -7.83
N ALA A 116 10.29 -3.29 -8.23
CA ALA A 116 9.21 -2.84 -7.36
C ALA A 116 8.18 -3.95 -7.13
N GLY A 117 7.65 -4.01 -5.91
CA GLY A 117 6.59 -4.92 -5.52
C GLY A 117 5.54 -4.23 -4.65
N PHE A 118 4.37 -4.86 -4.55
CA PHE A 118 3.28 -4.38 -3.72
C PHE A 118 2.97 -5.38 -2.63
N TYR A 119 2.80 -4.87 -1.41
CA TYR A 119 2.12 -5.57 -0.35
C TYR A 119 0.67 -5.09 -0.28
N TYR A 120 -0.25 -6.04 -0.45
CA TYR A 120 -1.69 -5.83 -0.32
C TYR A 120 -2.19 -6.65 0.85
N CYS A 121 -2.67 -5.99 1.91
CA CYS A 121 -3.18 -6.68 3.09
C CYS A 121 -4.51 -7.38 2.76
N SER A 122 -4.52 -8.70 2.90
CA SER A 122 -5.75 -9.50 2.88
C SER A 122 -6.65 -9.11 4.07
N PRO A 123 -7.95 -9.42 4.04
CA PRO A 123 -8.81 -9.19 5.18
C PRO A 123 -8.46 -10.11 6.35
N GLY A 124 -8.69 -9.64 7.57
CA GLY A 124 -8.34 -10.37 8.80
C GLY A 124 -8.88 -9.71 10.06
N ALA A 125 -8.75 -10.37 11.22
CA ALA A 125 -9.22 -9.86 12.51
C ALA A 125 -8.18 -8.91 13.13
N TYR A 126 -8.15 -7.65 12.65
CA TYR A 126 -7.13 -6.65 13.04
C TYR A 126 -7.50 -5.77 14.24
N GLY A 127 -8.51 -6.11 15.02
CA GLY A 127 -8.96 -5.31 16.17
C GLY A 127 -8.89 -6.05 17.50
N GLY A 128 -9.05 -5.31 18.60
CA GLY A 128 -9.05 -5.88 19.96
C GLY A 128 -7.67 -6.23 20.50
N VAL A 129 -6.60 -5.71 19.87
CA VAL A 129 -5.21 -5.86 20.30
C VAL A 129 -4.62 -4.51 20.72
N PRO A 130 -3.64 -4.46 21.65
CA PRO A 130 -3.16 -3.20 22.23
C PRO A 130 -2.56 -2.19 21.24
N TYR A 131 -2.04 -2.68 20.11
CA TYR A 131 -1.38 -1.87 19.08
C TYR A 131 -2.30 -1.51 17.90
N ALA A 132 -3.58 -1.87 17.97
CA ALA A 132 -4.58 -1.45 16.99
C ALA A 132 -5.26 -0.15 17.41
N HIS A 133 -5.45 0.76 16.45
CA HIS A 133 -6.23 1.96 16.64
C HIS A 133 -7.65 1.58 17.08
N PRO A 134 -8.20 2.21 18.13
CA PRO A 134 -9.56 1.91 18.57
C PRO A 134 -10.58 2.28 17.50
N ARG A 135 -11.57 1.42 17.31
CA ARG A 135 -12.74 1.73 16.47
C ARG A 135 -13.76 2.54 17.29
N PRO A 136 -14.57 3.41 16.65
CA PRO A 136 -15.68 4.03 17.34
C PRO A 136 -16.64 2.97 17.94
N PRO A 137 -17.13 3.14 19.17
CA PRO A 137 -18.05 2.20 19.79
C PRO A 137 -19.27 1.91 18.91
N GLY A 138 -19.71 0.65 18.85
CA GLY A 138 -20.87 0.23 18.07
C GLY A 138 -20.66 0.07 16.56
N THR A 139 -19.47 0.41 16.04
CA THR A 139 -19.16 0.17 14.61
C THR A 139 -18.78 -1.30 14.37
N PRO A 140 -18.96 -1.83 13.14
CA PRO A 140 -18.44 -3.15 12.77
C PRO A 140 -16.93 -3.13 12.55
N MET A 141 -16.28 -4.28 12.72
CA MET A 141 -14.89 -4.48 12.29
C MET A 141 -14.84 -4.50 10.76
N LEU A 142 -14.03 -3.64 10.16
CA LEU A 142 -13.90 -3.54 8.71
C LEU A 142 -13.03 -4.65 8.10
N HIS A 143 -12.21 -5.32 8.91
CA HIS A 143 -11.27 -6.34 8.43
C HIS A 143 -10.36 -5.85 7.29
N GLY A 144 -10.02 -4.56 7.28
CA GLY A 144 -9.24 -3.95 6.19
C GLY A 144 -9.97 -3.85 4.84
N MET A 145 -11.30 -3.91 4.86
CA MET A 145 -12.18 -3.76 3.70
C MET A 145 -13.18 -2.62 3.92
N PRO A 146 -13.40 -1.76 2.94
CA PRO A 146 -14.41 -0.72 3.05
C PRO A 146 -15.82 -1.33 2.99
N PRO A 147 -16.86 -0.62 3.48
CA PRO A 147 -18.24 -1.15 3.54
C PRO A 147 -18.77 -1.68 2.20
N GLU A 148 -18.44 -1.04 1.08
CA GLU A 148 -18.84 -1.45 -0.28
C GLU A 148 -18.26 -2.81 -0.73
N ALA A 149 -17.24 -3.31 -0.05
CA ALA A 149 -16.65 -4.62 -0.33
C ALA A 149 -17.32 -5.76 0.45
N ARG A 150 -18.20 -5.47 1.42
CA ARG A 150 -18.74 -6.44 2.40
C ARG A 150 -19.29 -7.72 1.76
N ASP A 151 -20.11 -7.58 0.72
CA ASP A 151 -20.82 -8.70 0.09
C ASP A 151 -20.15 -9.21 -1.19
N ARG A 152 -18.98 -8.67 -1.54
CA ARG A 152 -18.24 -8.98 -2.77
C ARG A 152 -16.73 -8.97 -2.58
N MET A 153 -16.28 -9.33 -1.38
CA MET A 153 -14.89 -9.19 -0.95
C MET A 153 -13.87 -9.87 -1.88
N PRO A 154 -14.07 -11.12 -2.36
CA PRO A 154 -13.14 -11.74 -3.31
C PRO A 154 -13.01 -10.95 -4.62
N ASP A 155 -14.13 -10.53 -5.19
CA ASP A 155 -14.16 -9.78 -6.45
C ASP A 155 -13.55 -8.40 -6.28
N PHE A 156 -13.87 -7.71 -5.18
CA PHE A 156 -13.28 -6.41 -4.85
C PHE A 156 -11.74 -6.51 -4.76
N MET A 157 -11.22 -7.54 -4.10
CA MET A 157 -9.76 -7.76 -4.04
C MET A 157 -9.17 -8.05 -5.42
N HIS A 158 -9.79 -8.91 -6.22
CA HIS A 158 -9.32 -9.22 -7.56
C HIS A 158 -9.32 -8.00 -8.48
N GLU A 159 -10.35 -7.15 -8.37
CA GLU A 159 -10.45 -5.90 -9.12
C GLU A 159 -9.38 -4.88 -8.67
N GLN A 160 -9.15 -4.70 -7.36
CA GLN A 160 -8.04 -3.84 -6.87
C GLN A 160 -6.67 -4.36 -7.29
N LEU A 161 -6.44 -5.68 -7.21
CA LEU A 161 -5.21 -6.29 -7.70
C LEU A 161 -5.05 -6.08 -9.22
N ARG A 162 -6.15 -6.12 -9.98
CA ARG A 162 -6.12 -5.79 -11.42
C ARG A 162 -5.72 -4.34 -11.65
N GLU A 163 -6.23 -3.36 -10.89
CA GLU A 163 -5.79 -1.97 -10.99
C GLU A 163 -4.27 -1.86 -10.77
N LEU A 164 -3.78 -2.43 -9.67
CA LEU A 164 -2.36 -2.41 -9.30
C LEU A 164 -1.46 -3.09 -10.35
N LEU A 165 -1.86 -4.25 -10.85
CA LEU A 165 -1.04 -5.05 -11.77
C LEU A 165 -1.16 -4.62 -13.24
N THR A 166 -2.01 -3.65 -13.58
CA THR A 166 -2.19 -3.18 -14.97
C THR A 166 -1.95 -1.69 -15.17
N TRP A 167 -2.13 -0.85 -14.16
CA TRP A 167 -1.96 0.60 -14.33
C TRP A 167 -0.54 1.08 -14.11
N TYR A 168 0.25 0.32 -13.35
CA TYR A 168 1.57 0.77 -12.92
C TYR A 168 2.72 0.16 -13.72
N GLY A 169 2.44 -0.76 -14.64
CA GLY A 169 3.35 -1.30 -15.66
C GLY A 169 4.18 -2.49 -15.24
#